data_AF-A0A5C6V3R6-F1
#
_entry.id   AF-A0A5C6V3R6-F1
#
_cell.length_a   1.000
_cell.length_b   1.000
_cell.length_c   1.000
_cell.angle_alpha   90.00
_cell.angle_beta   90.00
_cell.angle_gamma   90.00
#
_symmetry.space_group_name_H-M   'P 1'
#
loop_
_entity.id
_entity.type
_entity.pdbx_description
1 polymer ?
#
loop_
_entity_poly.entity_id
_entity_poly.type
_entity_poly.pdbx_seq_one_letter_code
_entity_poly.pdbx_strand_id
1 'polypeptide(L)'
;MPTLMVVVVAWLMLVIQGAVGGWFGEWLVPQLAISVVVYLGLERTMVAGGVALLLLLWPIEWLVGGVGGIYSLGLVVVFFLMQLFRGRVQGSWGLSRGIVAGLATLVQSLVMLLVLTLSESGERVMASIAWQMWTSCFATALATLVVGRVFGRLDRLMDPRRGRNVLEFRS
;
A
#
# COMPACT_ATOMS: atom_id res chain seq x y z
N MET A 1 14.55 -4.88 -9.02
CA MET A 1 13.49 -5.84 -9.41
C MET A 1 12.66 -5.33 -10.58
N PRO A 2 12.44 -6.15 -11.63
CA PRO A 2 11.56 -5.84 -12.75
C PRO A 2 10.12 -5.58 -12.30
N THR A 3 9.41 -4.67 -12.98
CA THR A 3 8.03 -4.26 -12.65
C THR A 3 7.09 -5.46 -12.54
N LEU A 4 7.16 -6.41 -13.49
CA LEU A 4 6.31 -7.60 -13.49
C LEU A 4 6.46 -8.43 -12.22
N MET A 5 7.69 -8.59 -11.72
CA MET A 5 7.93 -9.34 -10.50
C MET A 5 7.34 -8.63 -9.27
N VAL A 6 7.35 -7.28 -9.25
CA VAL A 6 6.68 -6.50 -8.19
C VAL A 6 5.19 -6.78 -8.18
N VAL A 7 4.57 -6.79 -9.35
CA VAL A 7 3.15 -7.06 -9.53
C VAL A 7 2.82 -8.48 -9.06
N VAL A 8 3.57 -9.50 -9.50
CA VAL A 8 3.33 -10.90 -9.10
C VAL A 8 3.43 -11.08 -7.58
N VAL A 9 4.45 -10.51 -6.95
CA VAL A 9 4.62 -10.61 -5.49
C VAL A 9 3.50 -9.88 -4.76
N ALA A 10 3.10 -8.71 -5.25
CA ALA A 10 1.97 -7.97 -4.70
C ALA A 10 0.66 -8.74 -4.85
N TRP A 11 0.41 -9.40 -5.99
CA TRP A 11 -0.76 -10.26 -6.17
C TRP A 11 -0.77 -11.41 -5.16
N LEU A 12 0.37 -12.08 -4.98
CA LEU A 12 0.49 -13.14 -3.99
C LEU A 12 0.18 -12.63 -2.57
N MET A 13 0.68 -11.45 -2.21
CA MET A 13 0.36 -10.82 -0.92
C MET A 13 -1.13 -10.53 -0.78
N LEU A 14 -1.79 -10.01 -1.82
CA LEU A 14 -3.24 -9.74 -1.80
C LEU A 14 -4.06 -11.03 -1.65
N VAL A 15 -3.67 -12.11 -2.32
CA VAL A 15 -4.30 -13.43 -2.15
C VAL A 15 -4.12 -13.95 -0.72
N ILE A 16 -2.93 -13.82 -0.15
CA ILE A 16 -2.67 -14.16 1.26
C ILE A 16 -3.53 -13.31 2.19
N GLN A 17 -3.66 -12.01 1.94
CA GLN A 17 -4.54 -11.13 2.71
C GLN A 17 -6.00 -11.61 2.64
N GLY A 18 -6.50 -11.95 1.46
CA GLY A 18 -7.85 -12.48 1.28
C GLY A 18 -8.07 -13.79 2.05
N ALA A 19 -7.12 -14.72 1.97
CA ALA A 19 -7.18 -15.99 2.71
C ALA A 19 -7.17 -15.78 4.23
N VAL A 20 -6.30 -14.89 4.73
CA VAL A 20 -6.23 -14.53 6.16
C VAL A 20 -7.53 -13.84 6.61
N GLY A 21 -8.07 -12.93 5.79
CA GLY A 21 -9.35 -12.27 6.07
C GLY A 21 -10.51 -13.25 6.22
N GLY A 22 -10.53 -14.31 5.40
CA GLY A 22 -11.51 -15.39 5.53
C GLY A 22 -11.39 -16.21 6.82
N TRP A 23 -10.19 -16.28 7.42
CA TRP A 23 -9.95 -17.09 8.63
C TRP A 23 -10.12 -16.29 9.93
N PHE A 24 -9.70 -15.03 9.95
CA PHE A 24 -9.69 -14.20 11.15
C PHE A 24 -10.84 -13.18 11.21
N GLY A 25 -11.66 -13.09 10.15
CA GLY A 25 -12.70 -12.07 10.00
C GLY A 25 -12.13 -10.69 9.65
N GLU A 26 -13.02 -9.76 9.30
CA GLU A 26 -12.66 -8.45 8.73
C GLU A 26 -12.05 -7.45 9.73
N TRP A 27 -12.05 -7.76 11.03
CA TRP A 27 -11.80 -6.78 12.09
C TRP A 27 -10.33 -6.37 12.25
N LEU A 28 -9.39 -7.17 11.73
CA LEU A 28 -7.95 -7.02 11.94
C LEU A 28 -7.11 -7.22 10.67
N VAL A 29 -7.73 -7.14 9.49
CA VAL A 29 -7.04 -7.41 8.23
C VAL A 29 -6.15 -6.21 7.86
N PRO A 30 -4.81 -6.36 7.81
CA PRO A 30 -3.94 -5.29 7.38
C PRO A 30 -4.19 -4.97 5.90
N GLN A 31 -4.17 -3.68 5.53
CA GLN A 31 -4.35 -3.28 4.14
C GLN A 31 -3.04 -3.40 3.36
N LEU A 32 -2.70 -4.62 2.92
CA LEU A 32 -1.46 -4.87 2.17
C LEU A 32 -1.43 -4.13 0.84
N ALA A 33 -2.60 -3.92 0.21
CA ALA A 33 -2.72 -3.08 -0.99
C ALA A 33 -2.10 -1.69 -0.76
N ILE A 34 -2.46 -1.03 0.35
CA ILE A 34 -1.94 0.30 0.69
C ILE A 34 -0.44 0.22 0.98
N SER A 35 0.03 -0.80 1.72
CA SER A 35 1.46 -1.00 1.98
C SER A 35 2.27 -1.15 0.67
N VAL A 36 1.75 -1.91 -0.30
CA VAL A 36 2.36 -2.08 -1.62
C VAL A 36 2.37 -0.76 -2.37
N VAL A 37 1.27 -0.01 -2.38
CA VAL A 37 1.19 1.28 -3.05
C VAL A 37 2.16 2.30 -2.44
N VAL A 38 2.30 2.31 -1.11
CA VAL A 38 3.29 3.13 -0.42
C VAL A 38 4.71 2.74 -0.83
N TYR A 39 5.00 1.44 -0.90
CA TYR A 39 6.26 0.94 -1.43
C TYR A 39 6.50 1.43 -2.87
N LEU A 40 5.50 1.31 -3.76
CA LEU A 40 5.60 1.77 -5.15
C LEU A 40 5.85 3.28 -5.25
N GLY A 41 5.12 4.08 -4.49
CA GLY A 41 5.24 5.53 -4.50
C GLY A 41 6.58 6.05 -3.97
N LEU A 42 7.16 5.37 -2.98
CA LEU A 42 8.43 5.78 -2.37
C LEU A 42 9.67 5.22 -3.07
N GLU A 43 9.62 4.00 -3.60
CA GLU A 43 10.80 3.31 -4.14
C GLU A 43 10.90 3.29 -5.67
N ARG A 44 9.77 3.43 -6.36
CA ARG A 44 9.74 3.32 -7.83
C ARG A 44 9.65 4.67 -8.51
N THR A 45 10.16 4.71 -9.74
CA THR A 45 9.97 5.86 -10.62
C THR A 45 8.48 6.02 -10.92
N MET A 46 8.04 7.24 -11.22
CA MET A 46 6.63 7.53 -11.51
C MET A 46 6.06 6.60 -12.58
N VAL A 47 6.79 6.38 -13.68
CA VAL A 47 6.37 5.51 -14.78
C VAL A 47 6.29 4.05 -14.35
N ALA A 48 7.37 3.49 -13.77
CA ALA A 48 7.39 2.07 -13.39
C ALA A 48 6.40 1.76 -12.25
N GLY A 49 6.28 2.68 -11.28
CA GLY A 49 5.31 2.59 -10.20
C GLY A 49 3.88 2.72 -10.70
N GLY A 50 3.62 3.64 -11.63
CA GLY A 50 2.31 3.83 -12.25
C GLY A 50 1.86 2.61 -13.06
N VAL A 51 2.76 2.01 -13.84
CA VAL A 51 2.48 0.76 -14.56
C VAL A 51 2.18 -0.38 -13.59
N ALA A 52 2.98 -0.53 -12.53
CA ALA A 52 2.71 -1.54 -11.50
C ALA A 52 1.36 -1.31 -10.80
N LEU A 53 1.04 -0.06 -10.48
CA LEU A 53 -0.23 0.31 -9.88
C LEU A 53 -1.40 -0.06 -10.79
N LEU A 54 -1.38 0.32 -12.07
CA LEU A 54 -2.45 0.01 -13.02
C LEU A 54 -2.69 -1.50 -13.13
N LEU A 55 -1.63 -2.30 -13.16
CA LEU A 55 -1.73 -3.77 -13.17
C LEU A 55 -2.26 -4.35 -11.84
N LEU A 56 -2.13 -3.62 -10.74
CA LEU A 56 -2.64 -4.00 -9.43
C LEU A 56 -4.10 -3.58 -9.20
N LEU A 57 -4.56 -2.48 -9.79
CA LEU A 57 -5.93 -2.00 -9.57
C LEU A 57 -6.98 -3.06 -9.98
N TRP A 58 -6.74 -3.76 -11.09
CA TRP A 58 -7.67 -4.77 -11.58
C TRP A 58 -7.97 -5.90 -10.57
N PRO A 59 -6.99 -6.67 -10.07
CA PRO A 59 -7.26 -7.71 -9.08
C PRO A 59 -7.70 -7.15 -7.73
N ILE A 60 -7.29 -5.93 -7.37
CA ILE A 60 -7.72 -5.30 -6.13
C ILE A 60 -9.23 -5.04 -6.16
N GLU A 61 -9.77 -4.47 -7.24
CA GLU A 61 -11.21 -4.26 -7.39
C GLU A 61 -11.99 -5.58 -7.31
N TRP A 62 -11.45 -6.65 -7.88
CA TRP A 62 -12.06 -7.99 -7.80
C TRP A 62 -12.07 -8.56 -6.37
N LEU A 63 -11.02 -8.29 -5.58
CA LEU A 63 -10.86 -8.88 -4.25
C LEU A 63 -11.57 -8.09 -3.14
N VAL A 64 -11.65 -6.77 -3.25
CA VAL A 64 -12.20 -5.92 -2.18
C VAL A 64 -13.71 -6.05 -2.05
N GLY A 65 -14.42 -6.24 -3.17
CA GLY A 65 -15.88 -6.28 -3.18
C GLY A 65 -16.51 -4.93 -2.79
N GLY A 66 -17.46 -4.44 -3.59
CA GLY A 66 -18.14 -3.17 -3.29
C GLY A 66 -18.38 -2.31 -4.54
N VAL A 67 -18.57 -1.02 -4.32
CA VAL A 67 -18.77 -0.06 -5.42
C VAL A 67 -17.46 0.09 -6.19
N GLY A 68 -17.49 -0.35 -7.45
CA GLY A 68 -16.31 -0.36 -8.31
C GLY A 68 -15.66 1.02 -8.44
N GLY A 69 -14.35 1.05 -8.30
CA GLY A 69 -13.52 2.22 -8.56
C GLY A 69 -13.27 3.15 -7.37
N ILE A 70 -14.08 3.11 -6.30
CA ILE A 70 -13.86 3.97 -5.13
C ILE A 70 -12.56 3.58 -4.42
N TYR A 71 -12.34 2.27 -4.23
CA TYR A 71 -11.14 1.77 -3.58
C TYR A 71 -9.89 2.07 -4.42
N SER A 72 -9.94 1.78 -5.72
CA SER A 72 -8.85 2.12 -6.66
C SER A 72 -8.53 3.60 -6.70
N LEU A 73 -9.54 4.48 -6.69
CA LEU A 73 -9.34 5.92 -6.65
C LEU A 73 -8.53 6.33 -5.42
N GLY A 74 -8.88 5.79 -4.24
CA GLY A 74 -8.14 6.00 -3.00
C GLY A 74 -6.67 5.57 -3.12
N LEU A 75 -6.40 4.41 -3.73
CA LEU A 75 -5.03 3.94 -3.97
C LEU A 75 -4.25 4.84 -4.93
N VAL A 76 -4.88 5.34 -5.98
CA VAL A 76 -4.27 6.28 -6.92
C VAL A 76 -3.89 7.58 -6.22
N VAL A 77 -4.78 8.13 -5.39
CA VAL A 77 -4.50 9.33 -4.57
C VAL A 77 -3.31 9.08 -3.65
N VAL A 78 -3.30 7.94 -2.93
CA VAL A 78 -2.16 7.57 -2.07
C VAL A 78 -0.86 7.49 -2.87
N PHE A 79 -0.87 6.85 -4.04
CA PHE A 79 0.32 6.73 -4.88
C PHE A 79 0.91 8.10 -5.23
N PHE A 80 0.06 9.03 -5.70
CA PHE A 80 0.50 10.38 -6.06
C PHE A 80 1.01 11.16 -4.85
N LEU A 81 0.35 11.06 -3.69
CA LEU A 81 0.84 11.67 -2.46
C LEU A 81 2.22 11.12 -2.08
N MET A 82 2.41 9.80 -2.17
CA MET A 82 3.71 9.19 -1.87
C MET A 82 4.80 9.65 -2.86
N GLN A 83 4.49 9.79 -4.15
CA GLN A 83 5.42 10.35 -5.12
C GLN A 83 5.80 11.81 -4.79
N LEU A 84 4.84 12.63 -4.36
CA LEU A 84 5.09 14.01 -3.94
C LEU A 84 5.98 14.09 -2.69
N PHE A 85 5.79 13.17 -1.73
CA PHE A 85 6.54 13.15 -0.48
C PHE A 85 7.82 12.31 -0.53
N ARG A 86 8.12 11.65 -1.65
CA ARG A 86 9.26 10.75 -1.82
C ARG A 86 10.59 11.38 -1.39
N GLY A 87 10.81 12.65 -1.70
CA GLY A 87 12.03 13.38 -1.33
C GLY A 87 12.17 13.69 0.15
N ARG A 88 11.07 13.71 0.91
CA ARG A 88 11.06 14.00 2.36
C ARG A 88 11.13 12.74 3.22
N VAL A 89 10.65 11.62 2.70
CA VAL A 89 10.68 10.32 3.38
C VAL A 89 11.98 9.59 3.02
N GLN A 90 13.12 10.17 3.42
CA GLN A 90 14.43 9.53 3.24
C GLN A 90 14.79 8.75 4.50
N GLY A 91 14.92 7.44 4.37
CA GLY A 91 15.27 6.56 5.48
C GLY A 91 15.26 5.09 5.09
N SER A 92 16.03 4.29 5.84
CA SER A 92 15.94 2.84 5.78
C SER A 92 14.51 2.39 6.07
N TRP A 93 14.10 1.25 5.50
CA TRP A 93 12.79 0.67 5.76
C TRP A 93 12.63 0.41 7.27
N GLY A 94 11.81 1.23 7.93
CA GLY A 94 11.67 1.28 9.38
C GLY A 94 10.42 2.03 9.82
N LEU A 95 10.40 2.48 11.08
CA LEU A 95 9.22 3.06 11.74
C LEU A 95 8.59 4.22 10.95
N SER A 96 9.40 5.10 10.37
CA SER A 96 8.93 6.27 9.61
C SER A 96 8.03 5.89 8.44
N ARG A 97 8.38 4.84 7.68
CA ARG A 97 7.55 4.35 6.57
C ARG A 97 6.29 3.62 7.03
N GLY A 98 6.36 2.96 8.19
CA GLY A 98 5.18 2.41 8.85
C GLY A 98 4.18 3.50 9.21
N ILE A 99 4.65 4.60 9.80
CA ILE A 99 3.81 5.78 10.12
C ILE A 99 3.21 6.37 8.83
N VAL A 100 4.03 6.56 7.79
CA VAL A 100 3.55 7.08 6.49
C VAL A 100 2.48 6.18 5.89
N ALA A 101 2.63 4.86 5.97
CA ALA A 101 1.59 3.94 5.49
C ALA A 101 0.32 3.94 6.34
N GLY A 102 0.45 4.09 7.66
CA GLY A 102 -0.69 4.33 8.54
C GLY A 102 -1.45 5.60 8.14
N LEU A 103 -0.74 6.71 7.96
CA LEU A 103 -1.32 7.97 7.47
C LEU A 103 -1.95 7.82 6.09
N ALA A 104 -1.30 7.10 5.17
CA ALA A 104 -1.85 6.81 3.85
C ALA A 104 -3.16 6.01 3.94
N THR A 105 -3.27 5.10 4.91
CA THR A 105 -4.51 4.36 5.19
C THR A 105 -5.62 5.29 5.65
N LEU A 106 -5.31 6.24 6.54
CA LEU A 106 -6.27 7.25 6.98
C LEU A 106 -6.72 8.14 5.80
N VAL A 107 -5.80 8.58 4.95
CA VAL A 107 -6.13 9.36 3.76
C VAL A 107 -7.03 8.57 2.82
N GLN A 108 -6.70 7.31 2.54
CA GLN A 108 -7.51 6.44 1.70
C GLN A 108 -8.93 6.27 2.27
N SER A 109 -9.05 6.06 3.58
CA SER A 109 -10.35 5.91 4.23
C SER A 109 -11.15 7.22 4.25
N LEU A 110 -10.49 8.38 4.38
CA LEU A 110 -11.14 9.69 4.25
C LEU A 110 -11.67 9.92 2.83
N VAL A 111 -10.92 9.50 1.80
CA VAL A 111 -11.39 9.54 0.40
C VAL A 111 -12.63 8.67 0.23
N MET A 112 -12.61 7.43 0.75
CA MET A 112 -13.78 6.56 0.71
C MET A 112 -14.98 7.18 1.44
N LEU A 113 -14.75 7.70 2.65
CA LEU A 113 -15.80 8.34 3.45
C LEU A 113 -16.39 9.53 2.72
N LEU A 114 -15.56 10.39 2.11
CA LEU A 114 -16.00 11.54 1.33
C LEU A 114 -16.87 11.11 0.13
N VAL A 115 -16.40 10.15 -0.67
CA VAL A 115 -17.16 9.67 -1.83
C VAL A 115 -18.50 9.06 -1.40
N LEU A 116 -18.50 8.26 -0.33
CA LEU A 116 -19.71 7.65 0.20
C LEU A 116 -20.67 8.70 0.77
N THR A 117 -20.18 9.70 1.51
CA THR A 117 -21.04 10.79 2.02
C THR A 117 -21.71 11.60 0.93
N LEU A 118 -21.05 11.78 -0.21
CA LEU A 118 -21.60 12.47 -1.37
C LEU A 118 -22.59 11.59 -2.16
N SER A 119 -22.49 10.27 -2.04
CA SER A 119 -23.30 9.32 -2.81
C SER A 119 -24.52 8.82 -2.04
N GLU A 120 -24.39 8.56 -0.74
CA GLU A 120 -25.44 8.00 0.13
C GLU A 120 -25.34 8.55 1.58
N SER A 121 -26.48 8.91 2.18
CA SER A 121 -26.55 9.44 3.55
C SER A 121 -26.70 8.34 4.61
N GLY A 122 -25.79 7.36 4.62
CA GLY A 122 -25.84 6.23 5.56
C GLY A 122 -25.05 6.47 6.84
N GLU A 123 -25.68 6.97 7.91
CA GLU A 123 -25.01 7.21 9.22
C GLU A 123 -24.30 5.96 9.77
N ARG A 124 -24.90 4.77 9.60
CA ARG A 124 -24.32 3.49 10.04
C ARG A 124 -23.05 3.12 9.29
N VAL A 125 -23.02 3.35 7.97
CA VAL A 125 -21.86 3.06 7.11
C VAL A 125 -20.70 3.98 7.46
N MET A 126 -20.99 5.26 7.72
CA MET A 126 -19.98 6.22 8.16
C MET A 126 -19.36 5.85 9.51
N ALA A 127 -20.18 5.43 10.48
CA ALA A 127 -19.71 5.03 11.80
C ALA A 127 -18.84 3.76 11.76
N SER A 128 -19.21 2.76 10.95
CA SER A 128 -18.39 1.54 10.79
C SER A 128 -17.04 1.84 10.14
N ILE A 129 -17.01 2.71 9.13
CA ILE A 129 -15.76 3.15 8.49
C ILE A 129 -14.88 3.87 9.51
N ALA A 130 -15.44 4.83 10.26
CA ALA A 130 -14.68 5.58 11.26
C ALA A 130 -14.04 4.69 12.35
N TRP A 131 -14.74 3.62 12.75
CA TRP A 131 -14.19 2.65 13.72
C TRP A 131 -13.09 1.79 13.10
N GLN A 132 -13.32 1.23 11.92
CA GLN A 132 -12.35 0.37 11.21
C GLN A 132 -11.10 1.13 10.75
N MET A 133 -11.20 2.44 10.55
CA MET A 133 -10.07 3.30 10.15
C MET A 133 -8.88 3.17 11.11
N TRP A 134 -9.13 3.19 12.41
CA TRP A 134 -8.08 3.16 13.41
C TRP A 134 -7.36 1.82 13.45
N THR A 135 -8.10 0.72 13.54
CA THR A 135 -7.52 -0.63 13.57
C THR A 135 -6.76 -0.93 12.27
N SER A 136 -7.34 -0.54 11.12
CA SER A 136 -6.71 -0.70 9.81
C SER A 136 -5.42 0.12 9.70
N CYS A 137 -5.40 1.35 10.23
CA CYS A 137 -4.20 2.20 10.25
C CYS A 137 -3.05 1.54 11.00
N PHE A 138 -3.30 1.06 12.23
CA PHE A 138 -2.27 0.38 13.03
C PHE A 138 -1.80 -0.94 12.39
N ALA A 139 -2.74 -1.77 11.93
CA ALA A 139 -2.42 -3.03 11.27
C ALA A 139 -1.60 -2.82 9.99
N THR A 140 -1.95 -1.80 9.19
CA THR A 140 -1.25 -1.46 7.95
C THR A 140 0.13 -0.87 8.22
N ALA A 141 0.29 -0.06 9.26
CA ALA A 141 1.60 0.45 9.67
C ALA A 141 2.57 -0.69 10.02
N LEU A 142 2.10 -1.70 10.76
CA LEU A 142 2.89 -2.89 11.08
C LEU A 142 3.17 -3.77 9.86
N ALA A 143 2.14 -4.03 9.05
CA ALA A 143 2.28 -4.85 7.84
C ALA A 143 3.25 -4.22 6.84
N THR A 144 3.30 -2.89 6.76
CA THR A 144 4.24 -2.16 5.91
C THR A 144 5.70 -2.46 6.27
N LEU A 145 6.01 -2.70 7.55
CA LEU A 145 7.37 -3.10 7.95
C LEU A 145 7.73 -4.48 7.39
N VAL A 146 6.77 -5.40 7.33
CA VAL A 146 6.97 -6.74 6.78
C VAL A 146 7.07 -6.68 5.26
N VAL A 147 6.11 -6.03 4.60
CA VAL A 147 6.06 -5.82 3.15
C VAL A 147 7.34 -5.16 2.65
N GLY A 148 7.75 -4.07 3.30
CA GLY A 148 8.99 -3.37 2.99
C GLY A 148 10.24 -4.23 3.10
N ARG A 149 10.32 -5.09 4.13
CA ARG A 149 11.43 -6.04 4.27
C ARG A 149 11.41 -7.10 3.18
N VAL A 150 10.25 -7.63 2.82
CA VAL A 150 10.11 -8.63 1.76
C VAL A 150 10.56 -8.04 0.42
N PHE A 151 9.98 -6.92 0.00
CA PHE A 151 10.36 -6.28 -1.25
C PHE A 151 11.81 -5.80 -1.25
N GLY A 152 12.29 -5.24 -0.13
CA GLY A 152 13.69 -4.82 0.00
C GLY A 152 14.69 -5.98 -0.04
N ARG A 153 14.30 -7.19 0.38
CA ARG A 153 15.12 -8.40 0.19
C ARG A 153 15.07 -8.88 -1.26
N LEU A 154 13.90 -8.93 -1.86
CA LEU A 154 13.72 -9.35 -3.26
C LEU A 154 14.45 -8.42 -4.23
N ASP A 155 14.44 -7.11 -3.99
CA ASP A 155 15.23 -6.16 -4.78
C ASP A 155 16.73 -6.45 -4.71
N ARG A 156 17.25 -6.75 -3.52
CA ARG A 156 18.67 -7.10 -3.33
C ARG A 156 19.06 -8.41 -4.01
N LEU A 157 18.16 -9.39 -4.01
CA LEU A 157 18.39 -10.66 -4.69
C LEU A 157 18.41 -10.51 -6.21
N MET A 158 17.53 -9.68 -6.76
CA MET A 158 17.41 -9.49 -8.22
C MET A 158 18.39 -8.48 -8.81
N ASP A 159 18.93 -7.57 -7.99
CA ASP A 159 19.95 -6.63 -8.43
C ASP A 159 21.09 -6.52 -7.39
N PRO A 160 22.00 -7.51 -7.38
CA PRO A 160 23.13 -7.52 -6.44
C PRO A 160 24.10 -6.36 -6.66
N ARG A 161 24.14 -5.81 -7.88
CA ARG A 161 25.09 -4.75 -8.27
C ARG A 161 24.77 -3.43 -7.57
N ARG A 162 23.50 -3.19 -7.25
CA ARG A 162 23.04 -2.00 -6.53
C ARG A 162 23.61 -1.84 -5.11
N GLY A 163 24.04 -2.95 -4.48
CA GLY A 163 24.67 -2.93 -3.16
C GLY A 163 26.18 -2.64 -3.16
N ARG A 164 26.86 -2.82 -4.31
CA ARG A 164 28.32 -2.71 -4.40
C ARG A 164 28.80 -1.25 -4.53
N ASN A 165 28.03 -0.41 -5.21
CA ASN A 165 28.39 1.00 -5.49
C ASN A 165 28.27 1.95 -4.29
N VAL A 166 27.67 1.51 -3.17
CA VAL A 166 27.55 2.36 -1.95
C VAL A 166 28.82 2.30 -1.09
N LEU A 167 29.64 1.26 -1.26
CA LEU A 167 30.90 1.09 -0.52
C LEU A 167 32.08 1.84 -1.15
N GLU A 168 31.98 2.27 -2.42
CA GLU A 168 33.08 2.94 -3.14
C GLU A 168 33.11 4.47 -2.93
N PHE A 169 32.10 5.08 -2.32
CA PHE A 169 32.07 6.53 -2.02
C PHE A 169 32.33 6.86 -0.53
N ARG A 170 32.84 5.89 0.23
CA ARG A 170 33.24 6.08 1.64
C ARG A 170 34.74 5.93 1.88
N SER A 171 35.56 5.86 0.82
CA SER A 171 37.02 5.99 0.91
C SER A 171 37.46 7.41 0.60
#